data_AF-A0AAJ1QCQ7-F1
#
_entry.id   AF-A0AAJ1QCQ7-F1
#
_cell.length_a   1.000
_cell.length_b   1.000
_cell.length_c   1.000
_cell.angle_alpha   90.00
_cell.angle_beta   90.00
_cell.angle_gamma   90.00
#
_symmetry.space_group_name_H-M   'P 1'
#
loop_
_entity.id
_entity.type
_entity.pdbx_description
1 polymer ?
#
loop_
_entity_poly.entity_id
_entity_poly.type
_entity_poly.pdbx_seq_one_letter_code
_entity_poly.pdbx_strand_id
1 'polypeptide(L)'
;MLFYNFILKVLIVINGLGAASGLVVDKYHVYTISDDDAHLYIYNKKKKEVEKVNLNPEVKSGEGNKKDKPDFEAITKYEDHLYIFGSGSKENRFDLISYNVKTQKVENDSYRFLFEEFLKVSELTKKDFNIEGILTDGQCTYFFNRGNGPAGVNGIFRVGGKINDLRNKQIDFFPITLPKLNNETTTFSDAILVNGKVLFTATVESKSTTQFNGEIKGSIIGELDLHKMEVIRWQKISDDKKIEGLALHKESRKKYTLYLCEDNDDDSKKASIYIYKYQKKI
;
A
#
# COMPACT_ATOMS: atom_id res chain seq x y z
N MET A 1 -23.31 13.90 17.47
CA MET A 1 -23.23 12.61 16.76
C MET A 1 -23.04 12.90 15.28
N LEU A 2 -21.80 12.86 14.78
CA LEU A 2 -21.51 13.03 13.35
C LEU A 2 -21.86 11.70 12.66
N PHE A 3 -22.99 11.65 11.97
CA PHE A 3 -23.30 10.54 11.07
C PHE A 3 -22.33 10.62 9.88
N TYR A 4 -21.23 9.85 9.94
CA TYR A 4 -20.36 9.67 8.80
C TYR A 4 -21.08 8.77 7.80
N ASN A 5 -21.60 9.34 6.70
CA ASN A 5 -22.35 8.60 5.69
C ASN A 5 -21.41 8.09 4.58
N PHE A 6 -20.37 7.36 4.94
CA PHE A 6 -19.56 6.59 3.98
C PHE A 6 -20.13 5.18 3.87
N ILE A 7 -20.16 4.64 2.65
CA ILE A 7 -20.63 3.28 2.41
C ILE A 7 -19.55 2.54 1.62
N LEU A 8 -18.86 1.62 2.29
CA LEU A 8 -18.05 0.59 1.65
C LEU A 8 -18.98 -0.55 1.24
N LYS A 9 -19.02 -0.87 -0.06
CA LYS A 9 -19.79 -2.01 -0.56
C LYS A 9 -18.84 -3.11 -0.99
N VAL A 10 -18.98 -4.31 -0.43
CA VAL A 10 -18.23 -5.47 -0.90
C VAL A 10 -18.56 -5.70 -2.37
N LEU A 11 -17.52 -5.75 -3.20
CA LEU A 11 -17.61 -5.96 -4.64
C LEU A 11 -17.13 -7.36 -5.03
N ILE A 12 -16.00 -7.79 -4.47
CA ILE A 12 -15.37 -9.09 -4.73
C ILE A 12 -14.93 -9.67 -3.38
N VAL A 13 -15.03 -10.99 -3.24
CA VAL A 13 -14.37 -11.74 -2.17
C VAL A 13 -13.40 -12.71 -2.84
N ILE A 14 -12.12 -12.61 -2.50
CA ILE A 14 -11.06 -13.48 -3.01
C ILE A 14 -10.82 -14.56 -1.95
N ASN A 15 -11.22 -15.80 -2.25
CA ASN A 15 -10.98 -16.93 -1.35
C ASN A 15 -9.53 -17.40 -1.47
N GLY A 16 -8.96 -17.83 -0.34
CA GLY A 16 -7.58 -18.32 -0.25
C GLY A 16 -6.54 -17.24 0.04
N LEU A 17 -6.95 -15.97 0.09
CA LEU A 17 -6.15 -14.81 0.46
C LEU A 17 -6.63 -14.33 1.83
N GLY A 18 -5.79 -14.40 2.87
CA GLY A 18 -6.11 -13.97 4.23
C GLY A 18 -6.32 -12.48 4.30
N ALA A 19 -5.25 -11.74 4.08
CA ALA A 19 -5.20 -10.29 4.09
C ALA A 19 -4.69 -9.77 2.75
N ALA A 20 -5.19 -8.61 2.31
CA ALA A 20 -4.74 -7.97 1.08
C ALA A 20 -4.05 -6.64 1.39
N SER A 21 -2.79 -6.52 0.97
CA SER A 21 -1.87 -5.41 1.34
C SER A 21 -1.57 -4.45 0.18
N GLY A 22 -2.45 -4.38 -0.82
CA GLY A 22 -2.28 -3.43 -1.93
C GLY A 22 -3.01 -3.85 -3.20
N LEU A 23 -3.35 -2.88 -4.05
CA LEU A 23 -4.16 -3.12 -5.25
C LEU A 23 -3.63 -2.44 -6.51
N VAL A 24 -3.67 -3.19 -7.60
CA VAL A 24 -3.66 -2.63 -8.96
C VAL A 24 -4.87 -3.13 -9.73
N VAL A 25 -5.48 -2.26 -10.53
CA VAL A 25 -6.69 -2.60 -11.27
C VAL A 25 -6.56 -2.16 -12.73
N ASP A 26 -6.96 -3.04 -13.65
CA ASP A 26 -7.15 -2.68 -15.06
C ASP A 26 -8.59 -2.96 -15.53
N LYS A 27 -8.83 -2.95 -16.84
CA LYS A 27 -10.17 -3.20 -17.40
C LYS A 27 -10.72 -4.60 -17.06
N TYR A 28 -9.85 -5.61 -17.00
CA TYR A 28 -10.22 -7.02 -16.92
C TYR A 28 -9.86 -7.67 -15.59
N HIS A 29 -8.87 -7.13 -14.86
CA HIS A 29 -8.29 -7.78 -13.69
C HIS A 29 -8.24 -6.86 -12.48
N VAL A 30 -8.26 -7.49 -11.31
CA VAL A 30 -7.80 -6.94 -10.03
C VAL A 30 -6.57 -7.74 -9.62
N TYR A 31 -5.49 -7.03 -9.35
CA TYR A 31 -4.22 -7.57 -8.89
C TYR A 31 -4.07 -7.20 -7.41
N THR A 32 -3.73 -8.17 -6.57
CA THR A 32 -3.52 -7.95 -5.14
C THR A 32 -2.40 -8.84 -4.63
N ILE A 33 -1.72 -8.35 -3.61
CA ILE A 33 -0.66 -9.06 -2.88
C ILE A 33 -1.13 -9.34 -1.45
N SER A 34 -0.38 -10.17 -0.74
CA SER A 34 -0.53 -10.42 0.68
C SER A 34 0.80 -10.24 1.39
N ASP A 35 0.75 -9.81 2.64
CA ASP A 35 1.89 -9.78 3.52
C ASP A 35 2.29 -11.20 4.02
N ASP A 36 1.34 -12.15 4.02
CA ASP A 36 1.48 -13.48 4.62
C ASP A 36 1.98 -14.55 3.65
N ASP A 37 1.92 -14.29 2.34
CA ASP A 37 2.34 -15.22 1.31
C ASP A 37 3.08 -14.56 0.14
N ALA A 38 3.92 -15.36 -0.51
CA ALA A 38 4.78 -14.87 -1.58
C ALA A 38 4.11 -14.90 -2.96
N HIS A 39 2.84 -14.47 -3.06
CA HIS A 39 2.09 -14.57 -4.31
C HIS A 39 1.39 -13.29 -4.73
N LEU A 40 1.24 -13.18 -6.05
CA LEU A 40 0.34 -12.23 -6.69
C LEU A 40 -0.96 -12.95 -7.04
N TYR A 41 -2.07 -12.39 -6.57
CA TYR A 41 -3.41 -12.86 -6.88
C TYR A 41 -4.01 -12.02 -8.01
N ILE A 42 -4.46 -12.69 -9.06
CA ILE A 42 -5.02 -12.07 -10.26
C ILE A 42 -6.47 -12.50 -10.39
N TYR A 43 -7.39 -11.63 -9.97
CA TYR A 43 -8.82 -11.87 -10.12
C TYR A 43 -9.31 -11.40 -11.48
N ASN A 44 -9.83 -12.31 -12.30
CA ASN A 44 -10.46 -11.99 -13.58
C ASN A 44 -11.92 -11.56 -13.37
N LYS A 45 -12.23 -10.30 -13.66
CA LYS A 45 -13.57 -9.71 -13.42
C LYS A 45 -14.68 -10.34 -14.26
N LYS A 46 -14.35 -10.87 -15.44
CA LYS A 46 -15.33 -11.49 -16.35
C LYS A 46 -15.60 -12.94 -15.96
N LYS A 47 -14.52 -13.73 -15.79
CA LYS A 47 -14.60 -15.15 -15.45
C LYS A 47 -14.97 -15.39 -13.99
N LYS A 48 -14.69 -14.42 -13.11
CA LYS A 48 -14.82 -14.50 -11.65
C LYS A 48 -13.93 -15.60 -11.05
N GLU A 49 -12.73 -15.72 -11.60
CA GLU A 49 -11.72 -16.71 -11.21
C GLU A 49 -10.47 -15.99 -10.71
N VAL A 50 -9.73 -16.67 -9.84
CA VAL A 50 -8.48 -16.18 -9.25
C VAL A 50 -7.34 -17.06 -9.75
N GLU A 51 -6.34 -16.44 -10.36
CA GLU A 51 -5.05 -17.06 -10.64
C GLU A 51 -4.05 -16.62 -9.56
N LYS A 52 -3.15 -17.53 -9.19
CA LYS A 52 -2.10 -17.29 -8.19
C LYS A 52 -0.74 -17.46 -8.84
N VAL A 53 0.04 -16.39 -8.88
CA VAL A 53 1.40 -16.37 -9.44
C VAL A 53 2.39 -16.36 -8.29
N ASN A 54 3.30 -17.33 -8.27
CA ASN A 54 4.40 -17.35 -7.31
C ASN A 54 5.43 -16.26 -7.68
N LEU A 55 5.67 -15.36 -6.73
CA LEU A 55 6.59 -14.23 -6.92
C LEU A 55 8.06 -14.63 -6.76
N ASN A 56 8.35 -15.84 -6.24
CA ASN A 56 9.70 -16.37 -6.08
C ASN A 56 10.69 -15.37 -5.44
N PRO A 57 10.37 -14.76 -4.28
CA PRO A 57 11.28 -13.80 -3.62
C PRO A 57 12.66 -14.40 -3.38
N GLU A 58 13.68 -13.54 -3.30
CA GLU A 58 15.04 -13.96 -2.97
C GLU A 58 15.07 -14.55 -1.56
N VAL A 59 14.38 -13.89 -0.63
CA VAL A 59 14.14 -14.41 0.71
C VAL A 59 12.93 -15.34 0.68
N LYS A 60 13.19 -16.64 0.78
CA LYS A 60 12.12 -17.64 0.89
C LYS A 60 11.54 -17.64 2.31
N SER A 61 10.23 -17.49 2.42
CA SER A 61 9.50 -17.85 3.63
C SER A 61 9.72 -19.34 3.92
N GLY A 62 10.42 -19.67 5.01
CA GLY A 62 10.53 -21.06 5.46
C GLY A 62 9.17 -21.60 5.88
N GLU A 63 8.87 -22.85 5.53
CA GLU A 63 7.66 -23.54 6.02
C GLU A 63 7.63 -23.49 7.56
N GLY A 64 6.66 -22.76 8.12
CA GLY A 64 6.42 -22.67 9.56
C GLY A 64 7.06 -21.48 10.29
N ASN A 65 7.87 -20.64 9.64
CA ASN A 65 8.48 -19.48 10.31
C ASN A 65 7.87 -18.16 9.83
N LYS A 66 6.73 -17.74 10.41
CA LYS A 66 6.06 -16.45 10.13
C LYS A 66 7.00 -15.23 10.20
N LYS A 67 8.13 -15.35 10.90
CA LYS A 67 9.14 -14.29 11.08
C LYS A 67 9.93 -13.98 9.80
N ASP A 68 10.08 -14.94 8.90
CA ASP A 68 10.95 -14.85 7.72
C ASP A 68 10.16 -14.57 6.42
N LYS A 69 8.92 -14.07 6.54
CA LYS A 69 8.06 -13.73 5.40
C LYS A 69 8.59 -12.49 4.63
N PRO A 70 8.39 -12.41 3.30
CA PRO A 70 8.78 -11.27 2.47
C PRO A 70 8.10 -9.95 2.86
N ASP A 71 6.88 -10.03 3.42
CA ASP A 71 6.13 -8.85 3.91
C ASP A 71 5.85 -7.87 2.76
N PHE A 72 5.17 -8.35 1.71
CA PHE A 72 4.81 -7.51 0.57
C PHE A 72 3.67 -6.57 0.96
N GLU A 73 4.00 -5.29 1.06
CA GLU A 73 3.08 -4.24 1.56
C GLU A 73 2.85 -3.11 0.54
N ALA A 74 3.43 -3.21 -0.65
CA ALA A 74 3.25 -2.19 -1.67
C ALA A 74 3.29 -2.78 -3.08
N ILE A 75 2.32 -2.38 -3.91
CA ILE A 75 2.24 -2.76 -5.32
C ILE A 75 1.89 -1.54 -6.17
N THR A 76 2.53 -1.41 -7.33
CA THR A 76 2.16 -0.39 -8.32
C THR A 76 2.35 -0.88 -9.74
N LYS A 77 1.80 -0.16 -10.71
CA LYS A 77 1.98 -0.46 -12.13
C LYS A 77 2.81 0.62 -12.80
N TYR A 78 3.81 0.20 -13.56
CA TYR A 78 4.54 1.05 -14.46
C TYR A 78 4.80 0.30 -15.77
N GLU A 79 4.37 0.90 -16.88
CA GLU A 79 4.37 0.27 -18.21
C GLU A 79 3.65 -1.10 -18.19
N ASP A 80 4.32 -2.16 -18.69
CA ASP A 80 3.81 -3.52 -18.73
C ASP A 80 4.12 -4.35 -17.48
N HIS A 81 4.63 -3.72 -16.41
CA HIS A 81 5.03 -4.40 -15.19
C HIS A 81 4.19 -3.98 -13.99
N LEU A 82 3.92 -4.95 -13.13
CA LEU A 82 3.58 -4.72 -11.73
C LEU A 82 4.87 -4.79 -10.94
N TYR A 83 5.11 -3.78 -10.10
CA TYR A 83 6.23 -3.75 -9.17
C TYR A 83 5.70 -3.96 -7.77
N ILE A 84 6.29 -4.91 -7.05
CA ILE A 84 5.88 -5.35 -5.72
C ILE A 84 7.09 -5.20 -4.79
N PHE A 85 6.88 -4.58 -3.65
CA PHE A 85 7.94 -4.27 -2.69
C PHE A 85 7.63 -4.92 -1.34
N GLY A 86 8.66 -5.52 -0.75
CA GLY A 86 8.64 -5.82 0.67
C GLY A 86 8.69 -4.53 1.51
N SER A 87 8.24 -4.59 2.76
CA SER A 87 8.12 -3.42 3.63
C SER A 87 9.45 -2.78 4.07
N GLY A 88 10.56 -3.53 3.98
CA GLY A 88 11.90 -3.10 4.39
C GLY A 88 12.08 -2.91 5.89
N SER A 89 11.05 -3.23 6.70
CA SER A 89 11.08 -3.14 8.16
C SER A 89 12.06 -4.12 8.83
N LYS A 90 12.58 -5.09 8.08
CA LYS A 90 13.63 -6.04 8.48
C LYS A 90 14.58 -6.28 7.32
N GLU A 91 15.79 -6.74 7.63
CA GLU A 91 16.85 -6.99 6.63
C GLU A 91 16.42 -7.98 5.52
N ASN A 92 15.41 -8.84 5.77
CA ASN A 92 14.90 -9.82 4.83
C ASN A 92 13.64 -9.37 4.06
N ARG A 93 13.27 -8.07 4.10
CA ARG A 93 12.02 -7.52 3.52
C ARG A 93 12.28 -6.46 2.45
N PHE A 94 13.43 -6.52 1.80
CA PHE A 94 13.86 -5.56 0.76
C PHE A 94 13.67 -6.08 -0.67
N ASP A 95 12.84 -7.10 -0.86
CA ASP A 95 12.53 -7.62 -2.18
C ASP A 95 11.88 -6.52 -3.05
N LEU A 96 12.31 -6.46 -4.30
CA LEU A 96 11.72 -5.68 -5.39
C LEU A 96 11.42 -6.63 -6.53
N ILE A 97 10.14 -6.97 -6.70
CA ILE A 97 9.71 -7.94 -7.71
C ILE A 97 9.03 -7.21 -8.85
N SER A 98 9.39 -7.57 -10.07
CA SER A 98 8.66 -7.13 -11.26
C SER A 98 7.97 -8.31 -11.93
N TYR A 99 6.67 -8.16 -12.20
CA TYR A 99 5.86 -9.12 -12.93
C TYR A 99 5.38 -8.48 -14.23
N ASN A 100 5.81 -9.04 -15.36
CA ASN A 100 5.39 -8.58 -16.67
C ASN A 100 3.99 -9.12 -17.01
N VAL A 101 2.99 -8.26 -17.17
CA VAL A 101 1.59 -8.68 -17.38
C VAL A 101 1.34 -9.29 -18.78
N LYS A 102 2.28 -9.16 -19.71
CA LYS A 102 2.18 -9.72 -21.07
C LYS A 102 2.88 -11.07 -21.20
N THR A 103 4.11 -11.17 -20.69
CA THR A 103 4.93 -12.39 -20.78
C THR A 103 4.79 -13.31 -19.57
N GLN A 104 4.16 -12.81 -18.49
CA GLN A 104 4.05 -13.49 -17.19
C GLN A 104 5.39 -13.78 -16.52
N LYS A 105 6.47 -13.13 -16.99
CA LYS A 105 7.80 -13.28 -16.41
C LYS A 105 7.85 -12.57 -15.06
N VAL A 106 8.40 -13.27 -14.06
CA VAL A 106 8.73 -12.74 -12.74
C VAL A 106 10.24 -12.52 -12.67
N GLU A 107 10.66 -11.33 -12.25
CA GLU A 107 12.06 -10.98 -12.00
C GLU A 107 12.21 -10.42 -10.60
N ASN A 108 13.29 -10.80 -9.91
CA ASN A 108 13.60 -10.34 -8.56
C ASN A 108 14.84 -9.45 -8.59
N ASP A 109 14.79 -8.38 -7.80
CA ASP A 109 15.91 -7.52 -7.42
C ASP A 109 15.71 -7.16 -5.93
N SER A 110 16.59 -6.34 -5.39
CA SER A 110 16.42 -5.78 -4.05
C SER A 110 16.59 -4.27 -4.08
N TYR A 111 15.76 -3.55 -3.33
CA TYR A 111 15.92 -2.10 -3.14
C TYR A 111 16.77 -1.74 -1.91
N ARG A 112 17.42 -2.74 -1.26
CA ARG A 112 18.28 -2.55 -0.07
C ARG A 112 19.40 -1.53 -0.29
N PHE A 113 19.84 -1.34 -1.54
CA PHE A 113 20.84 -0.34 -1.92
C PHE A 113 20.40 1.11 -1.63
N LEU A 114 19.10 1.37 -1.48
CA LEU A 114 18.56 2.69 -1.10
C LEU A 114 18.58 2.92 0.42
N PHE A 115 18.65 1.87 1.23
CA PHE A 115 18.30 1.93 2.64
C PHE A 115 19.18 2.85 3.47
N GLU A 116 20.50 2.81 3.28
CA GLU A 116 21.41 3.67 4.06
C GLU A 116 21.17 5.15 3.76
N GLU A 117 20.90 5.50 2.49
CA GLU A 117 20.58 6.87 2.12
C GLU A 117 19.18 7.26 2.61
N PHE A 118 18.19 6.35 2.58
CA PHE A 118 16.87 6.58 3.20
C PHE A 118 16.98 6.95 4.68
N LEU A 119 17.73 6.18 5.48
CA LEU A 119 17.92 6.51 6.90
C LEU A 119 18.64 7.85 7.07
N LYS A 120 19.65 8.13 6.25
CA LYS A 120 20.41 9.37 6.31
C LYS A 120 19.57 10.60 5.99
N VAL A 121 18.77 10.60 4.92
CA VAL A 121 17.98 11.78 4.53
C VAL A 121 16.75 12.00 5.39
N SER A 122 16.24 10.94 6.03
CA SER A 122 15.06 11.03 6.90
C SER A 122 15.38 11.24 8.37
N GLU A 123 16.64 11.01 8.77
CA GLU A 123 17.08 10.96 10.17
C GLU A 123 16.31 9.93 11.03
N LEU A 124 15.62 8.99 10.37
CA LEU A 124 14.88 7.91 11.01
C LEU A 124 15.82 6.76 11.37
N THR A 125 15.39 5.95 12.33
CA THR A 125 16.11 4.72 12.67
C THR A 125 15.59 3.55 11.84
N LYS A 126 16.34 2.43 11.83
CA LYS A 126 15.87 1.16 11.23
C LYS A 126 14.50 0.71 11.74
N LYS A 127 14.12 1.07 12.97
CA LYS A 127 12.82 0.69 13.59
C LYS A 127 11.66 1.54 13.09
N ASP A 128 11.95 2.66 12.42
CA ASP A 128 10.96 3.59 11.89
C ASP A 128 10.70 3.41 10.40
N PHE A 129 11.55 2.63 9.73
CA PHE A 129 11.45 2.36 8.30
C PHE A 129 10.44 1.26 8.04
N ASN A 130 9.37 1.60 7.33
CA ASN A 130 8.33 0.65 6.95
C ASN A 130 7.57 1.21 5.74
N ILE A 131 7.77 0.62 4.55
CA ILE A 131 7.11 1.06 3.32
C ILE A 131 5.78 0.33 3.15
N GLU A 132 4.69 1.10 3.02
CA GLU A 132 3.32 0.58 2.78
C GLU A 132 2.64 1.29 1.61
N GLY A 133 3.44 1.84 0.70
CA GLY A 133 2.89 2.49 -0.48
C GLY A 133 3.98 2.88 -1.45
N ILE A 134 3.69 2.73 -2.73
CA ILE A 134 4.62 3.01 -3.81
C ILE A 134 3.88 3.56 -5.01
N LEU A 135 4.36 4.67 -5.56
CA LEU A 135 3.87 5.19 -6.85
C LEU A 135 5.01 5.81 -7.64
N THR A 136 4.78 6.02 -8.95
CA THR A 136 5.67 6.77 -9.82
C THR A 136 4.87 7.73 -10.68
N ASP A 137 5.44 8.91 -10.94
CA ASP A 137 4.94 9.87 -11.93
C ASP A 137 5.58 9.68 -13.32
N GLY A 138 6.40 8.64 -13.48
CA GLY A 138 7.17 8.36 -14.69
C GLY A 138 8.54 9.04 -14.74
N GLN A 139 8.86 9.90 -13.77
CA GLN A 139 10.19 10.51 -13.62
C GLN A 139 10.81 10.19 -12.26
N CYS A 140 10.01 10.28 -11.20
CA CYS A 140 10.37 9.96 -9.83
C CYS A 140 9.56 8.77 -9.32
N THR A 141 10.11 8.11 -8.31
CA THR A 141 9.46 7.03 -7.56
C THR A 141 9.32 7.46 -6.10
N TYR A 142 8.14 7.24 -5.53
CA TYR A 142 7.75 7.76 -4.24
C TYR A 142 7.39 6.62 -3.29
N PHE A 143 8.12 6.49 -2.19
CA PHE A 143 7.93 5.44 -1.18
C PHE A 143 7.28 6.05 0.05
N PHE A 144 6.16 5.48 0.48
CA PHE A 144 5.35 5.98 1.59
C PHE A 144 5.74 5.24 2.87
N ASN A 145 6.43 5.93 3.77
CA ASN A 145 6.82 5.41 5.07
C ASN A 145 5.64 5.48 6.04
N ARG A 146 5.24 4.35 6.59
CA ARG A 146 4.24 4.27 7.66
C ARG A 146 4.84 4.77 8.97
N GLY A 147 4.13 5.67 9.64
CA GLY A 147 4.51 6.20 10.95
C GLY A 147 4.24 5.25 12.12
N ASN A 148 4.44 3.94 11.98
CA ASN A 148 4.22 2.95 13.04
C ASN A 148 5.47 2.67 13.91
N GLY A 149 6.61 3.25 13.56
CA GLY A 149 7.83 3.18 14.37
C GLY A 149 7.84 4.07 15.63
N PRO A 150 8.88 3.96 16.48
CA PRO A 150 9.04 4.77 17.69
C PRO A 150 8.94 6.29 17.48
N ALA A 151 9.44 6.81 16.36
CA ALA A 151 9.38 8.23 16.01
C ALA A 151 7.99 8.67 15.55
N GLY A 152 7.13 7.74 15.11
CA GLY A 152 5.76 8.03 14.68
C GLY A 152 5.67 8.89 13.41
N VAL A 153 6.69 8.85 12.54
CA VAL A 153 6.81 9.73 11.37
C VAL A 153 6.25 9.07 10.13
N ASN A 154 5.11 9.56 9.66
CA ASN A 154 4.69 9.33 8.28
C ASN A 154 5.55 10.18 7.36
N GLY A 155 5.95 9.64 6.22
CA GLY A 155 6.79 10.39 5.29
C GLY A 155 6.78 9.84 3.88
N ILE A 156 7.29 10.63 2.95
CA ILE A 156 7.44 10.25 1.55
C ILE A 156 8.92 10.39 1.19
N PHE A 157 9.55 9.29 0.79
CA PHE A 157 10.82 9.35 0.09
C PHE A 157 10.56 9.59 -1.39
N ARG A 158 11.22 10.59 -1.98
CA ARG A 158 11.23 10.82 -3.42
C ARG A 158 12.59 10.42 -3.98
N VAL A 159 12.60 9.44 -4.87
CA VAL A 159 13.79 9.02 -5.62
C VAL A 159 13.67 9.57 -7.04
N GLY A 160 14.68 10.32 -7.51
CA GLY A 160 14.70 10.99 -8.81
C GLY A 160 14.81 10.10 -10.05
N GLY A 161 14.36 8.84 -9.96
CA GLY A 161 14.39 7.89 -11.06
C GLY A 161 13.08 7.12 -11.19
N LYS A 162 12.92 6.52 -12.37
CA LYS A 162 11.83 5.58 -12.65
C LYS A 162 11.97 4.35 -11.78
N ILE A 163 10.86 3.65 -11.56
CA ILE A 163 10.83 2.49 -10.65
C ILE A 163 11.75 1.33 -11.10
N ASN A 164 12.11 1.28 -12.38
CA ASN A 164 13.07 0.33 -12.95
C ASN A 164 14.51 0.87 -13.07
N ASP A 165 14.78 2.08 -12.57
CA ASP A 165 16.09 2.73 -12.57
C ASP A 165 16.25 3.63 -11.33
N LEU A 166 16.48 2.99 -10.18
CA LEU A 166 16.56 3.65 -8.88
C LEU A 166 18.00 3.84 -8.37
N ARG A 167 18.99 3.18 -8.98
CA ARG A 167 20.39 3.20 -8.50
C ARG A 167 21.03 4.57 -8.78
N ASN A 168 21.81 5.07 -7.81
CA ASN A 168 22.55 6.33 -7.90
C ASN A 168 21.68 7.56 -8.21
N LYS A 169 20.42 7.57 -7.76
CA LYS A 169 19.50 8.70 -7.92
C LYS A 169 19.52 9.59 -6.68
N GLN A 170 19.19 10.86 -6.85
CA GLN A 170 18.93 11.76 -5.72
C GLN A 170 17.72 11.25 -4.93
N ILE A 171 17.82 11.34 -3.60
CA ILE A 171 16.75 10.99 -2.69
C ILE A 171 16.47 12.18 -1.78
N ASP A 172 15.19 12.53 -1.67
CA ASP A 172 14.70 13.51 -0.71
C ASP A 172 13.67 12.84 0.21
N PHE A 173 13.52 13.34 1.44
CA PHE A 173 12.49 12.89 2.38
C PHE A 173 11.60 14.04 2.82
N PHE A 174 10.29 13.77 2.85
CA PHE A 174 9.27 14.73 3.24
C PHE A 174 8.43 14.14 4.38
N PRO A 175 8.58 14.60 5.62
CA PRO A 175 7.68 14.20 6.70
C PRO A 175 6.28 14.75 6.41
N ILE A 176 5.26 13.90 6.53
CA ILE A 176 3.88 14.25 6.23
C ILE A 176 3.06 14.22 7.52
N THR A 177 2.43 15.36 7.84
CA THR A 177 1.45 15.41 8.92
C THR A 177 0.12 14.83 8.44
N LEU A 178 -0.20 13.62 8.89
CA LEU A 178 -1.49 12.98 8.66
C LEU A 178 -2.51 13.37 9.74
N PRO A 179 -3.82 13.35 9.43
CA PRO A 179 -4.85 13.71 10.39
C PRO A 179 -4.97 12.69 11.52
N LYS A 180 -5.73 13.06 12.56
CA LYS A 180 -6.00 12.21 13.70
C LYS A 180 -7.44 11.72 13.69
N LEU A 181 -7.66 10.45 14.05
CA LEU A 181 -8.95 9.91 14.45
C LEU A 181 -8.90 9.63 15.95
N ASN A 182 -9.89 10.12 16.71
CA ASN A 182 -9.94 9.92 18.17
C ASN A 182 -8.62 10.30 18.90
N ASN A 183 -7.97 11.38 18.47
CA ASN A 183 -6.66 11.88 18.94
C ASN A 183 -5.43 11.02 18.61
N GLU A 184 -5.59 9.94 17.85
CA GLU A 184 -4.49 9.09 17.37
C GLU A 184 -4.20 9.41 15.90
N THR A 185 -2.92 9.57 15.57
CA THR A 185 -2.48 9.88 14.20
C THR A 185 -2.69 8.67 13.29
N THR A 186 -3.35 8.87 12.15
CA THR A 186 -3.41 7.83 11.10
C THR A 186 -2.03 7.63 10.49
N THR A 187 -1.70 6.40 10.09
CA THR A 187 -0.45 6.10 9.39
C THR A 187 -0.72 5.61 7.97
N PHE A 188 0.13 5.97 7.00
CA PHE A 188 -0.03 5.55 5.60
C PHE A 188 -0.19 4.02 5.49
N SER A 189 -1.03 3.61 4.53
CA SER A 189 -1.27 2.20 4.22
C SER A 189 -1.38 1.88 2.72
N ASP A 190 -1.62 2.88 1.86
CA ASP A 190 -1.42 2.78 0.39
C ASP A 190 -1.50 4.18 -0.25
N ALA A 191 -1.02 4.32 -1.48
CA ALA A 191 -1.12 5.55 -2.27
C ALA A 191 -1.12 5.31 -3.79
N ILE A 192 -1.92 6.08 -4.51
CA ILE A 192 -1.97 6.10 -5.99
C ILE A 192 -1.89 7.52 -6.55
N LEU A 193 -1.34 7.64 -7.75
CA LEU A 193 -1.30 8.90 -8.50
C LEU A 193 -2.50 9.02 -9.45
N VAL A 194 -3.27 10.10 -9.33
CA VAL A 194 -4.40 10.42 -10.22
C VAL A 194 -4.33 11.88 -10.63
N ASN A 195 -4.02 12.14 -11.91
CA ASN A 195 -3.96 13.49 -12.49
C ASN A 195 -3.09 14.48 -11.68
N GLY A 196 -1.88 14.06 -11.29
CA GLY A 196 -0.94 14.87 -10.52
C GLY A 196 -1.27 15.04 -9.04
N LYS A 197 -2.34 14.39 -8.55
CA LYS A 197 -2.70 14.33 -7.13
C LYS A 197 -2.45 12.93 -6.59
N VAL A 198 -1.97 12.83 -5.36
CA VAL A 198 -1.92 11.56 -4.65
C VAL A 198 -3.24 11.34 -3.95
N LEU A 199 -3.90 10.22 -4.22
CA LEU A 199 -4.92 9.67 -3.33
C LEU A 199 -4.22 8.67 -2.43
N PHE A 200 -4.45 8.72 -1.12
CA PHE A 200 -3.84 7.80 -0.17
C PHE A 200 -4.85 7.25 0.82
N THR A 201 -4.57 6.07 1.35
CA THR A 201 -5.24 5.53 2.54
C THR A 201 -4.31 5.59 3.74
N ALA A 202 -4.92 5.73 4.91
CA ALA A 202 -4.21 5.68 6.18
C ALA A 202 -5.13 5.14 7.27
N THR A 203 -4.55 4.40 8.20
CA THR A 203 -5.29 3.66 9.24
C THR A 203 -4.77 4.04 10.62
N VAL A 204 -5.65 4.06 11.62
CA VAL A 204 -5.24 4.03 13.03
C VAL A 204 -5.27 2.58 13.49
N GLU A 205 -4.10 2.03 13.76
CA GLU A 205 -3.94 0.76 14.45
C GLU A 205 -3.38 1.04 15.86
N SER A 206 -4.11 0.58 16.87
CA SER A 206 -3.70 0.76 18.26
C SER A 206 -2.42 0.01 18.53
N LYS A 207 -1.53 0.58 19.34
CA LYS A 207 -0.33 -0.12 19.80
C LYS A 207 -0.75 -1.41 20.50
N SER A 208 -0.17 -2.54 20.07
CA SER A 208 -0.40 -3.83 20.70
C SER A 208 0.01 -3.77 22.18
N THR A 209 -0.93 -4.11 23.05
CA THR A 209 -0.74 -4.31 24.49
C THR A 209 -1.00 -5.77 24.83
N THR A 210 -0.71 -6.20 26.05
CA THR A 210 -1.03 -7.57 26.50
C THR A 210 -2.52 -7.91 26.44
N GLN A 211 -3.40 -6.90 26.31
CA GLN A 211 -4.87 -7.04 26.32
C GLN A 211 -5.51 -6.74 24.96
N PHE A 212 -4.85 -5.96 24.09
CA PHE A 212 -5.37 -5.56 22.80
C PHE A 212 -4.28 -5.73 21.75
N ASN A 213 -4.48 -6.64 20.79
CA ASN A 213 -3.62 -6.78 19.63
C ASN A 213 -4.16 -5.88 18.52
N GLY A 214 -3.45 -4.80 18.17
CA GLY A 214 -3.68 -4.08 16.92
C GLY A 214 -5.12 -3.60 16.65
N GLU A 215 -5.87 -3.13 17.66
CA GLU A 215 -7.26 -2.69 17.42
C GLU A 215 -7.31 -1.56 16.38
N ILE A 216 -8.09 -1.79 15.31
CA ILE A 216 -8.32 -0.82 14.25
C ILE A 216 -9.36 0.21 14.69
N LYS A 217 -8.94 1.48 14.75
CA LYS A 217 -9.78 2.61 15.20
C LYS A 217 -10.27 3.49 14.04
N GLY A 218 -10.13 2.97 12.82
CA GLY A 218 -10.69 3.55 11.62
C GLY A 218 -9.65 3.83 10.54
N SER A 219 -10.18 3.99 9.33
CA SER A 219 -9.40 4.27 8.12
C SER A 219 -9.91 5.53 7.44
N ILE A 220 -9.01 6.23 6.78
CA ILE A 220 -9.29 7.42 5.98
C ILE A 220 -8.90 7.22 4.53
N ILE A 221 -9.48 8.03 3.66
CA ILE A 221 -8.88 8.37 2.37
C ILE A 221 -8.54 9.86 2.35
N GLY A 222 -7.36 10.19 1.85
CA GLY A 222 -6.86 11.54 1.72
C GLY A 222 -6.46 11.91 0.31
N GLU A 223 -6.29 13.21 0.09
CA GLU A 223 -5.62 13.77 -1.08
C GLU A 223 -4.38 14.54 -0.62
N LEU A 224 -3.27 14.30 -1.29
CA LEU A 224 -2.01 15.00 -1.07
C LEU A 224 -1.56 15.68 -2.37
N ASP A 225 -1.10 16.93 -2.24
CA ASP A 225 -0.45 17.67 -3.32
C ASP A 225 1.00 17.20 -3.43
N LEU A 226 1.34 16.53 -4.54
CA LEU A 226 2.67 15.93 -4.71
C LEU A 226 3.78 16.98 -4.87
N HIS A 227 3.45 18.19 -5.32
CA HIS A 227 4.43 19.26 -5.47
C HIS A 227 4.71 19.95 -4.13
N LYS A 228 3.68 20.15 -3.32
CA LYS A 228 3.81 20.79 -2.00
C LYS A 228 4.15 19.81 -0.89
N MET A 229 3.91 18.52 -1.09
CA MET A 229 3.99 17.47 -0.06
C MET A 229 3.07 17.75 1.12
N GLU A 230 1.85 18.22 0.84
CA GLU A 230 0.87 18.62 1.85
C GLU A 230 -0.46 17.88 1.65
N VAL A 231 -1.06 17.43 2.76
CA VAL A 231 -2.43 16.88 2.74
C VAL A 231 -3.42 18.00 2.48
N ILE A 232 -4.15 17.89 1.36
CA ILE A 232 -5.14 18.88 0.92
C ILE A 232 -6.47 18.68 1.65
N ARG A 233 -6.90 17.42 1.76
CA ARG A 233 -8.15 17.03 2.41
C ARG A 233 -8.17 15.54 2.70
N TRP A 234 -9.09 15.14 3.56
CA TRP A 234 -9.32 13.74 3.87
C TRP A 234 -10.75 13.53 4.36
N GLN A 235 -11.13 12.28 4.47
CA GLN A 235 -12.39 11.85 5.07
C GLN A 235 -12.22 10.45 5.67
N LYS A 236 -12.94 10.18 6.76
CA LYS A 236 -13.06 8.81 7.28
C LYS A 236 -13.87 7.96 6.31
N ILE A 237 -13.43 6.71 6.11
CA ILE A 237 -14.05 5.71 5.23
C ILE A 237 -14.36 4.39 5.93
N SER A 238 -13.84 4.19 7.15
CA SER A 238 -14.16 3.06 7.99
C SER A 238 -13.98 3.41 9.46
N ASP A 239 -14.77 2.78 10.32
CA ASP A 239 -14.63 2.83 11.78
C ASP A 239 -13.74 1.70 12.32
N ASP A 240 -13.70 0.56 11.63
CA ASP A 240 -13.21 -0.72 12.16
C ASP A 240 -12.39 -1.55 11.16
N LYS A 241 -12.22 -1.08 9.91
CA LYS A 241 -11.52 -1.82 8.85
C LYS A 241 -10.15 -1.26 8.60
N LYS A 242 -9.13 -2.10 8.53
CA LYS A 242 -7.76 -1.75 8.14
C LYS A 242 -7.71 -1.72 6.62
N ILE A 243 -7.77 -0.52 6.04
CA ILE A 243 -7.75 -0.39 4.57
C ILE A 243 -6.29 -0.27 4.14
N GLU A 244 -5.80 -1.25 3.39
CA GLU A 244 -4.38 -1.40 3.00
C GLU A 244 -4.16 -1.48 1.49
N GLY A 245 -5.20 -1.18 0.71
CA GLY A 245 -5.02 -1.05 -0.72
C GLY A 245 -6.03 -0.12 -1.34
N LEU A 246 -5.59 0.56 -2.39
CA LEU A 246 -6.31 1.60 -3.08
C LEU A 246 -6.01 1.53 -4.58
N ALA A 247 -7.06 1.44 -5.40
CA ALA A 247 -6.91 1.51 -6.85
C ALA A 247 -8.01 2.34 -7.50
N LEU A 248 -7.65 3.13 -8.52
CA LEU A 248 -8.62 3.86 -9.32
C LEU A 248 -9.30 2.91 -10.31
N HIS A 249 -10.60 2.66 -10.14
CA HIS A 249 -11.38 1.89 -11.11
C HIS A 249 -11.94 2.79 -12.22
N LYS A 250 -12.49 3.95 -11.86
CA LYS A 250 -13.10 4.88 -12.81
C LYS A 250 -13.06 6.30 -12.29
N GLU A 251 -12.77 7.24 -13.18
CA GLU A 251 -12.89 8.66 -12.92
C GLU A 251 -14.08 9.26 -13.68
N SER A 252 -14.75 10.21 -13.06
CA SER A 252 -15.75 11.07 -13.71
C SER A 252 -15.51 12.52 -13.30
N ARG A 253 -16.23 13.48 -13.88
CA ARG A 253 -16.10 14.90 -13.51
C ARG A 253 -16.26 15.17 -12.01
N LYS A 254 -17.16 14.45 -11.32
CA LYS A 254 -17.53 14.73 -9.92
C LYS A 254 -16.92 13.78 -8.89
N LYS A 255 -16.45 12.59 -9.30
CA LYS A 255 -16.05 11.54 -8.35
C LYS A 255 -14.97 10.63 -8.91
N TYR A 256 -14.16 10.11 -8.01
CA TYR A 256 -13.38 8.89 -8.18
C TYR A 256 -14.22 7.70 -7.74
N THR A 257 -14.18 6.62 -8.50
CA THR A 257 -14.68 5.30 -8.10
C THR A 257 -13.47 4.42 -7.88
N LEU A 258 -13.31 3.98 -6.65
CA LEU A 258 -12.10 3.37 -6.12
C LEU A 258 -12.42 1.94 -5.70
N TYR A 259 -11.46 1.05 -5.90
CA TYR A 259 -11.43 -0.24 -5.24
C TYR A 259 -10.52 -0.14 -4.04
N LEU A 260 -10.93 -0.74 -2.93
CA LEU A 260 -10.18 -0.77 -1.68
C LEU A 260 -10.07 -2.22 -1.23
N CYS A 261 -8.94 -2.63 -0.65
CA CYS A 261 -8.84 -3.90 0.05
C CYS A 261 -8.64 -3.69 1.54
N GLU A 262 -9.02 -4.70 2.28
CA GLU A 262 -8.89 -4.76 3.73
C GLU A 262 -7.93 -5.88 4.09
N ASP A 263 -7.09 -5.60 5.06
CA ASP A 263 -6.50 -6.62 5.91
C ASP A 263 -7.44 -6.83 7.10
N ASN A 264 -8.12 -7.97 7.10
CA ASN A 264 -9.11 -8.34 8.09
C ASN A 264 -8.50 -9.10 9.27
N ASP A 265 -7.18 -9.34 9.27
CA ASP A 265 -6.43 -9.99 10.37
C ASP A 265 -7.15 -11.23 10.93
N ASP A 266 -7.87 -11.97 10.08
CA ASP A 266 -8.70 -13.11 10.47
C ASP A 266 -8.24 -14.43 9.82
N ASP A 267 -8.59 -15.54 10.47
CA ASP A 267 -8.26 -16.88 9.98
C ASP A 267 -9.19 -17.34 8.83
N SER A 268 -10.07 -16.48 8.30
CA SER A 268 -11.10 -16.88 7.33
C SER A 268 -10.52 -17.16 5.93
N LYS A 269 -9.28 -16.73 5.66
CA LYS A 269 -8.62 -16.81 4.35
C LYS A 269 -9.45 -16.17 3.24
N LYS A 270 -10.08 -15.02 3.53
CA LYS A 270 -10.89 -14.25 2.58
C LYS A 270 -10.53 -12.78 2.62
N ALA A 271 -10.08 -12.25 1.50
CA ALA A 271 -9.90 -10.82 1.32
C ALA A 271 -11.13 -10.20 0.65
N SER A 272 -11.63 -9.13 1.25
CA SER A 272 -12.74 -8.34 0.72
C SER A 272 -12.21 -7.16 -0.09
N ILE A 273 -12.68 -7.05 -1.34
CA ILE A 273 -12.47 -5.86 -2.16
C ILE A 273 -13.75 -5.03 -2.14
N TYR A 274 -13.65 -3.81 -1.65
CA TYR A 274 -14.74 -2.84 -1.57
C TYR A 274 -14.74 -1.92 -2.78
N ILE A 275 -15.92 -1.41 -3.14
CA ILE A 275 -16.07 -0.26 -4.02
C ILE A 275 -16.46 0.97 -3.20
N TYR A 276 -15.74 2.07 -3.43
CA TYR A 276 -15.98 3.34 -2.78
C TYR A 276 -16.08 4.49 -3.77
N LYS A 277 -16.98 5.45 -3.52
CA LYS A 277 -17.18 6.62 -4.38
C LYS A 277 -16.71 7.86 -3.65
N TYR A 278 -15.52 8.34 -3.99
CA TYR A 278 -14.94 9.54 -3.40
C TYR A 278 -15.30 10.78 -4.22
N GLN A 279 -16.01 11.74 -3.62
CA GLN A 279 -16.38 12.99 -4.28
C GLN A 279 -15.15 13.86 -4.47
N LYS A 280 -14.99 14.44 -5.67
CA LYS A 280 -13.97 15.45 -5.95
C LYS A 280 -14.40 16.80 -5.40
N LYS A 281 -13.44 17.57 -4.92
CA LYS A 281 -13.62 19.01 -4.72
C LYS A 281 -13.44 19.67 -6.09
N ILE A 282 -14.55 20.14 -6.67
CA ILE A 282 -14.58 20.91 -7.93
C ILE A 282 -14.45 22.38 -7.58
#